data_AF-A0A916RPR0-F1
#
_entry.id   AF-A0A916RPR0-F1
#
_cell.length_a   1.000
_cell.length_b   1.000
_cell.length_c   1.000
_cell.angle_alpha   90.00
_cell.angle_beta   90.00
_cell.angle_gamma   90.00
#
_symmetry.space_group_name_H-M   'P 1'
#
loop_
_entity.id
_entity.type
_entity.pdbx_description
1 polymer ?
#
loop_
_entity_poly.entity_id
_entity_poly.type
_entity_poly.pdbx_seq_one_letter_code
_entity_poly.pdbx_strand_id
1 'polypeptide(L)'
;MHAMAKTRKLLPLMLSVMLVSGGASASWGQRGMHFARQVRPAARQTQHPAQRQAQPPRPNPAMRQGPGQMRNQEHLGQWMQQHSNMSLADQQKALDNEPGFRSLPPDVQQRYHNHLAQLNAMPPAQRERWLARTEMMERLNPAERQQVRGAMQQLGSLPVDRRRLVARAFRDLREMPPEQRQTILNSDRFRGQFSDQERGTLSNLLRVEPYLPITPSNEAPTQGK
;
A
#
# COMPACT_ATOMS: atom_id res chain seq x y z
N MET A 1 38.42 21.96 -20.86
CA MET A 1 37.73 21.04 -21.80
C MET A 1 36.42 20.60 -21.15
N HIS A 2 35.32 20.70 -21.90
CA HIS A 2 33.93 20.75 -21.42
C HIS A 2 33.41 19.44 -20.77
N ALA A 3 32.76 19.56 -19.61
CA ALA A 3 31.84 18.54 -19.10
C ALA A 3 30.41 19.00 -19.41
N MET A 4 29.69 18.27 -20.26
CA MET A 4 28.29 18.55 -20.57
C MET A 4 27.39 18.04 -19.44
N ALA A 5 26.76 18.98 -18.73
CA ALA A 5 25.64 18.71 -17.84
C ALA A 5 24.40 18.39 -18.68
N LYS A 6 23.87 17.17 -18.56
CA LYS A 6 22.62 16.77 -19.21
C LYS A 6 21.46 16.97 -18.25
N THR A 7 20.79 18.11 -18.41
CA THR A 7 19.59 18.53 -17.70
C THR A 7 18.49 17.47 -17.81
N ARG A 8 18.00 16.96 -16.67
CA ARG A 8 16.75 16.20 -16.62
C ARG A 8 15.82 16.82 -15.61
N LYS A 9 14.71 17.34 -16.14
CA LYS A 9 13.57 17.84 -15.38
C LYS A 9 12.95 16.67 -14.61
N LEU A 10 12.80 16.80 -13.29
CA LEU A 10 12.05 15.86 -12.46
C LEU A 10 10.93 16.63 -11.77
N LEU A 11 9.71 16.14 -11.98
CA LEU A 11 8.45 16.65 -11.46
C LEU A 11 8.18 16.11 -10.03
N PRO A 12 7.35 16.81 -9.23
CA PRO A 12 7.26 16.65 -7.78
C PRO A 12 6.45 15.41 -7.34
N LEU A 13 6.84 14.86 -6.19
CA LEU A 13 6.22 13.72 -5.53
C LEU A 13 5.09 14.24 -4.61
N MET A 14 3.84 14.08 -5.04
CA MET A 14 2.65 14.47 -4.25
C MET A 14 2.16 13.28 -3.41
N LEU A 15 2.15 13.45 -2.09
CA LEU A 15 1.51 12.53 -1.16
C LEU A 15 0.19 13.16 -0.69
N SER A 16 -0.85 13.02 -1.51
CA SER A 16 -2.18 13.53 -1.17
C SER A 16 -2.89 12.61 -0.18
N VAL A 17 -3.06 13.10 1.05
CA VAL A 17 -4.07 12.60 1.99
C VAL A 17 -5.39 13.26 1.60
N MET A 18 -6.41 12.48 1.24
CA MET A 18 -7.76 13.00 1.10
C MET A 18 -8.64 12.61 2.29
N LEU A 19 -9.24 13.66 2.85
CA LEU A 19 -10.31 13.67 3.84
C LEU A 19 -11.59 13.02 3.26
N VAL A 20 -12.31 12.30 4.11
CA VAL A 20 -13.67 11.80 3.86
C VAL A 20 -14.67 12.94 4.04
N SER A 21 -15.66 13.04 3.14
CA SER A 21 -16.92 13.75 3.39
C SER A 21 -18.05 13.02 2.65
N GLY A 22 -19.10 12.70 3.39
CA GLY A 22 -20.26 11.95 2.90
C GLY A 22 -21.29 12.82 2.17
N GLY A 23 -22.25 12.14 1.55
CA GLY A 23 -23.44 12.73 0.93
C GLY A 23 -24.35 11.64 0.38
N ALA A 24 -25.57 11.59 0.90
CA ALA A 24 -26.60 10.60 0.60
C ALA A 24 -27.48 10.98 -0.62
N SER A 25 -28.27 9.99 -1.02
CA SER A 25 -29.58 10.09 -1.71
C SER A 25 -29.60 10.38 -3.21
N ALA A 26 -30.23 9.47 -3.98
CA ALA A 26 -31.53 9.73 -4.61
C ALA A 26 -32.05 8.50 -5.37
N SER A 27 -33.33 8.26 -5.16
CA SER A 27 -34.19 7.19 -5.66
C SER A 27 -35.00 7.61 -6.89
N TRP A 28 -35.09 6.81 -7.94
CA TRP A 28 -36.12 6.83 -9.01
C TRP A 28 -36.05 5.44 -9.69
N GLY A 29 -37.08 4.69 -10.13
CA GLY A 29 -38.53 4.77 -10.25
C GLY A 29 -38.93 3.56 -11.14
N GLN A 30 -39.79 2.63 -10.66
CA GLN A 30 -41.14 2.38 -11.17
C GLN A 30 -41.24 1.92 -12.65
N ARG A 31 -41.29 0.61 -12.92
CA ARG A 31 -42.48 -0.25 -13.14
C ARG A 31 -43.32 0.08 -14.41
N GLY A 32 -43.35 -0.87 -15.35
CA GLY A 32 -44.63 -1.43 -15.85
C GLY A 32 -44.98 -1.34 -17.34
N MET A 33 -45.11 -2.54 -17.94
CA MET A 33 -46.17 -3.00 -18.87
C MET A 33 -46.04 -2.84 -20.39
N HIS A 34 -46.47 -3.93 -21.04
CA HIS A 34 -46.42 -4.37 -22.43
C HIS A 34 -47.45 -3.67 -23.34
N PHE A 35 -47.18 -3.58 -24.65
CA PHE A 35 -48.20 -3.71 -25.71
C PHE A 35 -47.60 -4.19 -27.05
N ALA A 36 -48.49 -4.65 -27.92
CA ALA A 36 -48.34 -5.73 -28.87
C ALA A 36 -47.93 -5.35 -30.31
N ARG A 37 -47.40 -6.38 -30.99
CA ARG A 37 -47.38 -6.76 -32.42
C ARG A 37 -48.21 -5.92 -33.42
N GLN A 38 -47.62 -5.59 -34.57
CA GLN A 38 -48.26 -5.56 -35.90
C GLN A 38 -47.21 -5.62 -37.03
N VAL A 39 -47.59 -6.05 -38.24
CA VAL A 39 -46.75 -6.58 -39.33
C VAL A 39 -46.97 -5.83 -40.67
N ARG A 40 -45.85 -5.45 -41.35
CA ARG A 40 -45.57 -5.32 -42.84
C ARG A 40 -46.35 -4.26 -43.67
N PRO A 41 -45.95 -3.90 -44.94
CA PRO A 41 -44.75 -4.19 -45.76
C PRO A 41 -44.05 -2.94 -46.40
N ALA A 42 -43.16 -3.20 -47.37
CA ALA A 42 -42.05 -2.40 -47.91
C ALA A 42 -42.35 -1.26 -48.91
N ALA A 43 -41.43 -0.30 -49.00
CA ALA A 43 -41.08 0.41 -50.23
C ALA A 43 -39.59 0.86 -50.21
N ARG A 44 -38.92 0.65 -51.35
CA ARG A 44 -37.51 0.96 -51.62
C ARG A 44 -37.29 2.47 -51.75
N GLN A 45 -36.21 2.98 -51.18
CA GLN A 45 -35.51 4.13 -51.76
C GLN A 45 -34.01 4.05 -51.49
N THR A 46 -33.29 4.05 -52.61
CA THR A 46 -31.85 4.09 -52.80
C THR A 46 -31.28 5.38 -52.25
N GLN A 47 -30.19 5.32 -51.49
CA GLN A 47 -29.18 6.38 -51.38
C GLN A 47 -27.95 5.86 -50.62
N HIS A 48 -26.87 5.59 -51.36
CA HIS A 48 -25.52 5.51 -50.79
C HIS A 48 -25.06 6.91 -50.40
N PRO A 49 -24.36 7.04 -49.27
CA PRO A 49 -23.00 7.57 -49.41
C PRO A 49 -21.96 6.88 -48.52
N ALA A 50 -20.77 6.72 -49.10
CA ALA A 50 -19.45 6.70 -48.47
C ALA A 50 -19.23 5.74 -47.28
N GLN A 51 -18.73 4.55 -47.60
CA GLN A 51 -17.96 3.72 -46.68
C GLN A 51 -16.72 4.50 -46.19
N ARG A 52 -16.81 5.13 -45.02
CA ARG A 52 -15.63 5.47 -44.23
C ARG A 52 -15.14 4.17 -43.60
N GLN A 53 -14.04 3.65 -44.14
CA GLN A 53 -13.28 2.55 -43.55
C GLN A 53 -12.96 2.89 -42.08
N ALA A 54 -13.58 2.17 -41.15
CA ALA A 54 -13.21 2.19 -39.76
C ALA A 54 -11.82 1.54 -39.63
N GLN A 55 -10.81 2.38 -39.42
CA GLN A 55 -9.47 1.90 -39.06
C GLN A 55 -9.55 1.23 -37.69
N PRO A 56 -8.95 0.05 -37.48
CA PRO A 56 -8.83 -0.52 -36.16
C PRO A 56 -8.02 0.44 -35.27
N PRO A 57 -8.41 0.67 -34.00
CA PRO A 57 -7.66 1.53 -33.11
C PRO A 57 -6.25 0.95 -32.97
N ARG A 58 -5.26 1.69 -33.47
CA ARG A 58 -3.85 1.38 -33.24
C ARG A 58 -3.63 1.40 -31.72
N PRO A 59 -3.03 0.36 -31.11
CA PRO A 59 -2.68 0.42 -29.70
C PRO A 59 -1.67 1.56 -29.53
N ASN A 60 -2.11 2.61 -28.84
CA ASN A 60 -1.28 3.77 -28.54
C ASN A 60 -0.10 3.30 -27.67
N PRO A 61 1.18 3.40 -28.10
CA PRO A 61 2.31 2.95 -27.28
C PRO A 61 2.54 3.80 -26.02
N ALA A 62 1.74 4.86 -25.82
CA ALA A 62 1.95 5.90 -24.82
C ALA A 62 1.45 5.56 -23.40
N MET A 63 1.02 4.33 -23.11
CA MET A 63 0.60 3.93 -21.75
C MET A 63 1.33 2.69 -21.21
N ARG A 64 2.56 2.45 -21.67
CA ARG A 64 3.53 1.57 -20.97
C ARG A 64 4.62 2.41 -20.29
N GLN A 65 4.19 3.32 -19.44
CA GLN A 65 5.05 3.94 -18.42
C GLN A 65 4.29 3.90 -17.10
N GLY A 66 4.04 2.69 -16.59
CA GLY A 66 4.01 2.55 -15.13
C GLY A 66 5.41 2.89 -14.60
N PRO A 67 5.57 3.49 -13.42
CA PRO A 67 6.88 3.76 -12.85
C PRO A 67 7.55 2.42 -12.48
N GLY A 68 8.14 1.80 -13.50
CA GLY A 68 9.10 0.73 -13.34
C GLY A 68 10.44 1.34 -12.96
N GLN A 69 11.05 0.75 -11.93
CA GLN A 69 12.49 0.79 -11.66
C GLN A 69 13.02 2.02 -10.91
N MET A 70 12.58 2.17 -9.65
CA MET A 70 13.51 2.55 -8.57
C MET A 70 14.50 1.40 -8.37
N ARG A 71 15.49 1.25 -9.25
CA ARG A 71 16.47 0.14 -9.17
C ARG A 71 17.83 0.54 -8.62
N ASN A 72 17.94 1.77 -8.09
CA ASN A 72 19.20 2.34 -7.61
C ASN A 72 19.03 3.35 -6.46
N GLN A 73 17.89 3.31 -5.75
CA GLN A 73 17.74 4.05 -4.50
C GLN A 73 18.35 3.21 -3.39
N GLU A 74 19.30 3.79 -2.66
CA GLU A 74 19.84 3.15 -1.48
C GLU A 74 18.70 2.94 -0.48
N HIS A 75 18.45 1.69 -0.13
CA HIS A 75 17.40 1.35 0.82
C HIS A 75 17.79 1.84 2.22
N LEU A 76 16.83 2.30 3.03
CA LEU A 76 17.10 2.85 4.36
C LEU A 76 17.93 1.90 5.25
N GLY A 77 17.70 0.58 5.14
CA GLY A 77 18.50 -0.42 5.84
C GLY A 77 19.97 -0.42 5.42
N GLN A 78 20.25 -0.29 4.12
CA GLN A 78 21.60 -0.23 3.57
C GLN A 78 22.30 1.08 3.96
N TRP A 79 21.58 2.21 3.87
CA TRP A 79 22.09 3.51 4.29
C TRP A 79 22.48 3.50 5.79
N MET A 80 21.60 2.97 6.65
CA MET A 80 21.87 2.84 8.08
C MET A 80 23.08 1.94 8.37
N GLN A 81 23.27 0.87 7.60
CA GLN A 81 24.41 -0.03 7.79
C GLN A 81 25.73 0.67 7.41
N GLN A 82 25.75 1.38 6.29
CA GLN A 82 26.92 2.12 5.82
C GLN A 82 27.32 3.26 6.77
N HIS A 83 26.35 3.91 7.41
CA HIS A 83 26.55 5.05 8.31
C HIS A 83 26.55 4.67 9.79
N SER A 84 26.55 3.37 10.12
CA SER A 84 26.43 2.86 11.49
C SER A 84 27.59 3.24 12.42
N ASN A 85 28.76 3.57 11.85
CA ASN A 85 29.95 4.00 12.57
C ASN A 85 29.99 5.52 12.85
N MET A 86 29.01 6.28 12.35
CA MET A 86 28.96 7.73 12.49
C MET A 86 28.14 8.15 13.72
N SER A 87 28.48 9.31 14.29
CA SER A 87 27.65 9.96 15.32
C SER A 87 26.28 10.36 14.74
N LEU A 88 25.25 10.54 15.57
CA LEU A 88 23.93 11.00 15.10
C LEU A 88 24.03 12.34 14.34
N ALA A 89 24.88 13.26 14.79
CA ALA A 89 25.08 14.55 14.12
C ALA A 89 25.71 14.37 12.73
N ASP A 90 26.65 13.44 12.58
CA ASP A 90 27.28 13.16 11.29
C ASP A 90 26.34 12.38 10.36
N GLN A 91 25.52 11.47 10.89
CA GLN A 91 24.45 10.82 10.13
C GLN A 91 23.40 11.83 9.62
N GLN A 92 23.04 12.84 10.42
CA GLN A 92 22.14 13.91 9.98
C GLN A 92 22.74 14.74 8.85
N LYS A 93 24.03 15.09 8.94
CA LYS A 93 24.75 15.77 7.85
C LYS A 93 24.85 14.90 6.60
N ALA A 94 25.07 13.60 6.75
CA ALA A 94 25.08 12.67 5.62
C ALA A 94 23.71 12.66 4.94
N LEU A 95 22.63 12.56 5.72
CA LEU A 95 21.25 12.66 5.24
C LEU A 95 20.97 13.98 4.52
N ASP A 96 21.47 15.12 5.00
CA ASP A 96 21.34 16.43 4.34
C ASP A 96 22.01 16.51 2.97
N ASN A 97 23.00 15.64 2.74
CA ASN A 97 23.75 15.54 1.50
C ASN A 97 23.19 14.46 0.56
N GLU A 98 22.16 13.72 0.97
CA GLU A 98 21.54 12.70 0.12
C GLU A 98 20.89 13.33 -1.12
N PRO A 99 21.03 12.69 -2.31
CA PRO A 99 20.40 13.15 -3.52
C PRO A 99 18.88 13.32 -3.36
N GLY A 100 18.38 14.52 -3.59
CA GLY A 100 16.95 14.83 -3.51
C GLY A 100 16.46 15.24 -2.12
N PHE A 101 17.24 15.07 -1.05
CA PHE A 101 16.82 15.44 0.31
C PHE A 101 16.50 16.94 0.42
N ARG A 102 17.41 17.78 -0.07
CA ARG A 102 17.25 19.26 -0.07
C ARG A 102 16.07 19.76 -0.91
N SER A 103 15.53 18.93 -1.79
CA SER A 103 14.35 19.27 -2.60
C SER A 103 13.03 18.99 -1.88
N LEU A 104 13.07 18.27 -0.76
CA LEU A 104 11.90 17.97 0.05
C LEU A 104 11.42 19.24 0.78
N PRO A 105 10.12 19.39 1.07
CA PRO A 105 9.62 20.43 1.94
C PRO A 105 10.29 20.41 3.33
N PRO A 106 10.48 21.56 4.00
CA PRO A 106 11.20 21.61 5.29
C PRO A 106 10.59 20.74 6.38
N ASP A 107 9.26 20.61 6.42
CA ASP A 107 8.57 19.74 7.37
C ASP A 107 8.86 18.25 7.09
N VAL A 108 9.01 17.88 5.82
CA VAL A 108 9.39 16.53 5.41
C VAL A 108 10.84 16.25 5.79
N GLN A 109 11.77 17.18 5.51
CA GLN A 109 13.17 17.06 5.94
C GLN A 109 13.27 16.84 7.46
N GLN A 110 12.56 17.65 8.24
CA GLN A 110 12.53 17.51 9.70
C GLN A 110 11.97 16.15 10.15
N ARG A 111 10.95 15.61 9.46
CA ARG A 111 10.43 14.26 9.74
C ARG A 111 11.51 13.19 9.53
N TYR A 112 12.33 13.30 8.49
CA TYR A 112 13.43 12.36 8.25
C TYR A 112 14.50 12.46 9.35
N HIS A 113 14.89 13.66 9.78
CA HIS A 113 15.81 13.82 10.92
C HIS A 113 15.26 13.23 12.22
N ASN A 114 13.98 13.51 12.52
CA ASN A 114 13.31 12.97 13.70
C ASN A 114 13.25 11.44 13.64
N HIS A 115 13.01 10.89 12.45
CA HIS A 115 12.98 9.45 12.23
C HIS A 115 14.36 8.81 12.44
N LEU A 116 15.41 9.42 11.89
CA LEU A 116 16.78 8.99 12.09
C LEU A 116 17.19 9.01 13.57
N ALA A 117 16.83 10.07 14.30
CA ALA A 117 17.07 10.16 15.74
C ALA A 117 16.34 9.05 16.51
N GLN A 118 15.08 8.76 16.17
CA GLN A 118 14.31 7.67 16.77
C GLN A 118 14.98 6.32 16.51
N LEU A 119 15.43 6.06 15.28
CA LEU A 119 16.13 4.81 14.93
C LEU A 119 17.41 4.63 15.74
N ASN A 120 18.20 5.68 15.91
CA ASN A 120 19.41 5.63 16.73
C ASN A 120 19.10 5.36 18.21
N ALA A 121 18.00 5.90 18.73
CA ALA A 121 17.56 5.68 20.11
C ALA A 121 16.96 4.28 20.36
N MET A 122 16.57 3.52 19.32
CA MET A 122 16.04 2.17 19.49
C MET A 122 17.13 1.17 19.90
N PRO A 123 16.82 0.19 20.78
CA PRO A 123 17.68 -0.97 21.00
C PRO A 123 17.99 -1.70 19.67
N PRO A 124 19.21 -2.25 19.48
CA PRO A 124 19.64 -2.81 18.20
C PRO A 124 18.65 -3.81 17.58
N ALA A 125 18.19 -4.79 18.34
CA ALA A 125 17.22 -5.77 17.86
C ALA A 125 15.85 -5.16 17.48
N GLN A 126 15.44 -4.06 18.11
CA GLN A 126 14.22 -3.35 17.72
C GLN A 126 14.43 -2.56 16.43
N ARG A 127 15.58 -1.89 16.30
CA ARG A 127 15.98 -1.16 15.09
C ARG A 127 16.04 -2.09 13.88
N GLU A 128 16.69 -3.24 14.01
CA GLU A 128 16.79 -4.25 12.93
C GLU A 128 15.42 -4.72 12.46
N ARG A 129 14.53 -5.06 13.39
CA ARG A 129 13.15 -5.46 13.05
C ARG A 129 12.39 -4.35 12.34
N TRP A 130 12.58 -3.10 12.78
CA TRP A 130 11.95 -1.96 12.14
C TRP A 130 12.48 -1.76 10.71
N LEU A 131 13.80 -1.80 10.52
CA LEU A 131 14.44 -1.64 9.20
C LEU A 131 14.00 -2.75 8.24
N ALA A 132 14.02 -4.00 8.69
CA ALA A 132 13.60 -5.14 7.88
C ALA A 132 12.12 -5.07 7.48
N ARG A 133 11.24 -4.57 8.37
CA ARG A 133 9.84 -4.31 8.05
C ARG A 133 9.69 -3.22 6.99
N THR A 134 10.43 -2.11 7.14
CA THR A 134 10.37 -0.98 6.19
C THR A 134 10.82 -1.42 4.80
N GLU A 135 11.93 -2.16 4.73
CA GLU A 135 12.42 -2.78 3.49
C GLU A 135 11.35 -3.66 2.82
N MET A 136 10.65 -4.50 3.59
CA MET A 136 9.56 -5.30 3.02
C MET A 136 8.38 -4.47 2.53
N MET A 137 8.00 -3.43 3.26
CA MET A 137 6.94 -2.53 2.83
C MET A 137 7.32 -1.80 1.54
N GLU A 138 8.59 -1.46 1.33
CA GLU A 138 9.08 -0.83 0.09
C GLU A 138 9.01 -1.78 -1.11
N ARG A 139 9.16 -3.08 -0.90
CA ARG A 139 9.00 -4.10 -1.95
C ARG A 139 7.54 -4.27 -2.41
N LEU A 140 6.58 -3.93 -1.56
CA LEU A 140 5.17 -3.97 -1.89
C LEU A 140 4.78 -2.82 -2.83
N ASN A 141 3.94 -3.12 -3.82
CA ASN A 141 3.39 -2.07 -4.67
C ASN A 141 2.43 -1.14 -3.87
N PRO A 142 2.07 0.05 -4.37
CA PRO A 142 1.23 0.99 -3.63
C PRO A 142 -0.13 0.42 -3.18
N ALA A 143 -0.75 -0.44 -3.99
CA ALA A 143 -2.03 -1.07 -3.64
C ALA A 143 -1.86 -2.10 -2.53
N GLU A 144 -0.80 -2.92 -2.57
CA GLU A 144 -0.47 -3.88 -1.52
C GLU A 144 -0.13 -3.19 -0.20
N ARG A 145 0.65 -2.10 -0.24
CA ARG A 145 0.90 -1.26 0.94
C ARG A 145 -0.40 -0.73 1.54
N GLN A 146 -1.36 -0.36 0.70
CA GLN A 146 -2.67 0.09 1.17
C GLN A 146 -3.47 -1.04 1.82
N GLN A 147 -3.43 -2.26 1.27
CA GLN A 147 -4.07 -3.43 1.84
C GLN A 147 -3.50 -3.78 3.21
N VAL A 148 -2.17 -3.75 3.36
CA VAL A 148 -1.51 -3.99 4.66
C VAL A 148 -1.93 -2.92 5.67
N ARG A 149 -1.87 -1.63 5.30
CA ARG A 149 -2.30 -0.53 6.19
C ARG A 149 -3.77 -0.67 6.61
N GLY A 150 -4.65 -0.98 5.67
CA GLY A 150 -6.07 -1.25 5.95
C GLY A 150 -6.25 -2.43 6.91
N ALA A 151 -5.50 -3.51 6.72
CA ALA A 151 -5.54 -4.66 7.62
C ALA A 151 -5.07 -4.32 9.04
N MET A 152 -4.03 -3.48 9.19
CA MET A 152 -3.58 -3.00 10.51
C MET A 152 -4.66 -2.16 11.20
N GLN A 153 -5.33 -1.28 10.46
CA GLN A 153 -6.45 -0.47 10.98
C GLN A 153 -7.63 -1.36 11.39
N GLN A 154 -8.00 -2.32 10.54
CA GLN A 154 -9.05 -3.30 10.85
C GLN A 154 -8.74 -4.06 12.13
N LEU A 155 -7.53 -4.61 12.27
CA LEU A 155 -7.11 -5.31 13.47
C LEU A 155 -7.20 -4.43 14.73
N GLY A 156 -6.78 -3.16 14.63
CA GLY A 156 -6.87 -2.18 15.71
C GLY A 156 -8.31 -1.83 16.10
N SER A 157 -9.24 -1.84 15.14
CA SER A 157 -10.65 -1.51 15.36
C SER A 157 -11.48 -2.66 15.98
N LEU A 158 -10.94 -3.88 16.00
CA LEU A 158 -11.63 -5.02 16.61
C LEU A 158 -11.80 -4.84 18.13
N PRO A 159 -12.90 -5.35 18.73
CA PRO A 159 -13.02 -5.49 20.17
C PRO A 159 -11.81 -6.22 20.76
N VAL A 160 -11.39 -5.86 21.98
CA VAL A 160 -10.12 -6.32 22.59
C VAL A 160 -9.96 -7.84 22.54
N ASP A 161 -10.98 -8.59 22.94
CA ASP A 161 -10.92 -10.06 22.97
C ASP A 161 -10.82 -10.64 21.56
N ARG A 162 -11.54 -10.06 20.61
CA ARG A 162 -11.49 -10.50 19.22
C ARG A 162 -10.15 -10.17 18.58
N ARG A 163 -9.60 -8.98 18.84
CA ARG A 163 -8.25 -8.59 18.44
C ARG A 163 -7.20 -9.56 18.98
N ARG A 164 -7.30 -9.96 20.26
CA ARG A 164 -6.38 -10.95 20.87
C ARG A 164 -6.45 -12.31 20.18
N LEU A 165 -7.67 -12.77 19.82
CA LEU A 165 -7.86 -14.02 19.09
C LEU A 165 -7.21 -13.97 17.70
N VAL A 166 -7.51 -12.93 16.91
CA VAL A 166 -6.91 -12.73 15.58
C VAL A 166 -5.39 -12.59 15.69
N ALA A 167 -4.90 -11.90 16.72
CA ALA A 167 -3.47 -11.75 16.96
C ALA A 167 -2.76 -13.08 17.28
N ARG A 168 -3.42 -13.98 18.03
CA ARG A 168 -2.90 -15.33 18.28
C ARG A 168 -2.87 -16.13 16.98
N ALA A 169 -3.96 -16.15 16.22
CA ALA A 169 -3.99 -16.85 14.94
C ALA A 169 -2.92 -16.35 13.96
N PHE A 170 -2.66 -15.03 13.92
CA PHE A 170 -1.55 -14.47 13.15
C PHE A 170 -0.20 -15.04 13.60
N ARG A 171 0.05 -15.12 14.92
CA ARG A 171 1.29 -15.70 15.48
C ARG A 171 1.43 -17.19 15.16
N ASP A 172 0.34 -17.93 15.15
CA ASP A 172 0.36 -19.35 14.82
C ASP A 172 0.63 -19.54 13.31
N LEU A 173 -0.01 -18.75 12.45
CA LEU A 173 0.17 -18.81 11.00
C LEU A 173 1.59 -18.43 10.55
N ARG A 174 2.23 -17.44 11.20
CA ARG A 174 3.60 -17.04 10.84
C ARG A 174 4.66 -18.10 11.15
N GLU A 175 4.38 -19.00 12.10
CA GLU A 175 5.28 -20.10 12.46
C GLU A 175 5.23 -21.23 11.42
N MET A 176 4.22 -21.20 10.56
CA MET A 176 4.06 -22.14 9.46
C MET A 176 4.78 -21.65 8.19
N PRO A 177 5.22 -22.56 7.30
CA PRO A 177 5.71 -22.22 5.98
C PRO A 177 4.68 -21.43 5.14
N PRO A 178 5.09 -20.45 4.31
CA PRO A 178 4.19 -19.57 3.55
C PRO A 178 3.07 -20.30 2.78
N GLU A 179 3.42 -21.40 2.12
CA GLU A 179 2.51 -22.25 1.34
C GLU A 179 1.43 -22.92 2.20
N GLN A 180 1.71 -23.21 3.47
CA GLN A 180 0.74 -23.82 4.38
C GLN A 180 -0.25 -22.79 4.91
N ARG A 181 0.16 -21.53 5.06
CA ARG A 181 -0.68 -20.46 5.65
C ARG A 181 -1.98 -20.28 4.88
N GLN A 182 -1.91 -20.25 3.55
CA GLN A 182 -3.08 -20.04 2.71
C GLN A 182 -4.04 -21.24 2.77
N THR A 183 -3.52 -22.45 2.90
CA THR A 183 -4.31 -23.67 3.11
C THR A 183 -5.06 -23.61 4.44
N ILE A 184 -4.39 -23.21 5.52
CA ILE A 184 -5.03 -23.07 6.84
C ILE A 184 -6.08 -21.96 6.81
N LEU A 185 -5.77 -20.79 6.25
CA LEU A 185 -6.72 -19.67 6.10
C LEU A 185 -7.98 -20.07 5.30
N ASN A 186 -7.86 -21.02 4.38
CA ASN A 186 -8.97 -21.52 3.55
C ASN A 186 -9.63 -22.80 4.11
N SER A 187 -9.18 -23.32 5.24
CA SER A 187 -9.75 -24.54 5.82
C SER A 187 -11.12 -24.28 6.45
N ASP A 188 -12.01 -25.28 6.43
CA ASP A 188 -13.36 -25.14 7.00
C ASP A 188 -13.34 -24.87 8.50
N ARG A 189 -12.37 -25.45 9.21
CA ARG A 189 -12.12 -25.14 10.62
C ARG A 189 -11.84 -23.65 10.82
N PHE A 190 -11.00 -23.07 9.99
CA PHE A 190 -10.64 -21.65 10.12
C PHE A 190 -11.79 -20.74 9.70
N ARG A 191 -12.56 -21.13 8.66
CA ARG A 191 -13.80 -20.45 8.26
C ARG A 191 -14.87 -20.46 9.36
N GLY A 192 -14.96 -21.54 10.14
CA GLY A 192 -15.87 -21.63 11.27
C GLY A 192 -15.47 -20.75 12.47
N GLN A 193 -14.19 -20.38 12.60
CA GLN A 193 -13.68 -19.58 13.71
C GLN A 193 -13.49 -18.09 13.38
N PHE A 194 -13.19 -17.77 12.12
CA PHE A 194 -12.85 -16.43 11.66
C PHE A 194 -13.73 -16.00 10.48
N SER A 195 -14.29 -14.80 10.61
CA SER A 195 -15.06 -14.16 9.53
C SER A 195 -14.18 -13.90 8.31
N ASP A 196 -14.82 -13.77 7.14
CA ASP A 196 -14.11 -13.48 5.89
C ASP A 196 -13.25 -12.22 5.99
N GLN A 197 -13.74 -11.20 6.70
CA GLN A 197 -13.00 -9.97 6.97
C GLN A 197 -11.72 -10.25 7.77
N GLU A 198 -11.79 -11.02 8.85
CA GLU A 198 -10.63 -11.33 9.69
C GLU A 198 -9.61 -12.20 8.98
N ARG A 199 -10.08 -13.16 8.17
CA ARG A 199 -9.18 -13.97 7.32
C ARG A 199 -8.49 -13.10 6.27
N GLY A 200 -9.20 -12.13 5.70
CA GLY A 200 -8.62 -11.11 4.82
C GLY A 200 -7.57 -10.24 5.53
N THR A 201 -7.87 -9.79 6.76
CA THR A 201 -6.91 -9.09 7.62
C THR A 201 -5.65 -9.92 7.84
N LEU A 202 -5.79 -11.19 8.24
CA LEU A 202 -4.66 -12.11 8.45
C LEU A 202 -3.83 -12.32 7.17
N SER A 203 -4.50 -12.60 6.04
CA SER A 203 -3.83 -12.78 4.75
C SER A 203 -3.01 -11.56 4.34
N ASN A 204 -3.55 -10.35 4.52
CA ASN A 204 -2.86 -9.11 4.18
C ASN A 204 -1.67 -8.84 5.12
N LEU A 205 -1.82 -9.09 6.43
CA LEU A 205 -0.73 -8.89 7.40
C LEU A 205 0.44 -9.86 7.18
N LEU A 206 0.16 -11.08 6.69
CA LEU A 206 1.18 -12.11 6.45
C LEU A 206 2.07 -11.82 5.23
N ARG A 207 1.78 -10.77 4.44
CA ARG A 207 2.58 -10.37 3.26
C ARG A 207 3.92 -9.71 3.62
N VAL A 208 4.12 -9.29 4.87
CA VAL A 208 5.29 -8.51 5.32
C VAL A 208 6.09 -9.33 6.34
N GLU A 209 7.31 -9.77 5.96
CA GLU A 209 8.23 -10.55 6.81
C GLU A 209 9.58 -9.83 6.99
N PRO A 210 10.02 -9.41 8.20
CA PRO A 210 9.55 -9.85 9.50
C PRO A 210 8.27 -9.13 9.94
N TYR A 211 7.43 -9.92 10.60
CA TYR A 211 6.05 -9.57 10.87
C TYR A 211 5.89 -8.34 11.75
N LEU A 212 4.79 -7.64 11.47
CA LEU A 212 4.32 -6.49 12.22
C LEU A 212 4.17 -6.89 13.70
N PRO A 213 4.80 -6.17 14.66
CA PRO A 213 4.47 -6.37 16.05
C PRO A 213 2.97 -6.08 16.19
N ILE A 214 2.19 -7.09 16.52
CA ILE A 214 0.83 -6.86 16.97
C ILE A 214 0.99 -6.27 18.36
N THR A 215 1.01 -4.94 18.44
CA THR A 215 0.97 -4.27 19.72
C THR A 215 -0.38 -4.62 20.35
N PRO A 216 -0.40 -5.32 21.50
CA PRO A 216 -1.65 -5.44 22.23
C PRO A 216 -2.06 -4.02 22.60
N SER A 217 -3.16 -3.51 22.02
CA SER A 217 -3.66 -2.21 22.41
C SER A 217 -4.10 -2.32 23.87
N ASN A 218 -3.41 -1.58 24.73
CA ASN A 218 -3.70 -1.34 26.13
C ASN A 218 -3.43 -2.51 27.10
N GLU A 219 -2.15 -2.75 27.42
CA GLU A 219 -1.79 -3.03 28.81
C GLU A 219 -1.30 -1.69 29.38
N ALA A 220 -2.21 -0.96 30.02
CA ALA A 220 -1.80 0.08 30.96
C ALA A 220 -0.91 -0.60 32.01
N PRO A 221 0.20 0.02 32.45
CA PRO A 221 0.96 -0.54 33.56
C PRO A 221 0.01 -0.59 34.76
N THR A 222 -0.41 -1.80 35.14
CA THR A 222 -0.89 -2.02 36.50
C THR A 222 0.30 -1.71 37.39
N GLN A 223 0.35 -0.48 37.90
CA GLN A 223 1.20 -0.12 39.03
C GLN A 223 0.84 -1.10 40.14
N GLY A 224 1.72 -2.08 40.34
CA GLY A 224 1.71 -2.92 41.53
C GLY A 224 1.90 -2.01 42.73
N LYS A 225 1.00 -2.17 43.70
CA LYS A 225 1.04 -1.54 45.01
C LYS A 225 2.33 -1.87 45.76
#